data_AF-A0A8T6TRV7-F1
#
_entry.id   AF-A0A8T6TRV7-F1
#
_cell.length_a   1.000
_cell.length_b   1.000
_cell.length_c   1.000
_cell.angle_alpha   90.00
_cell.angle_beta   90.00
_cell.angle_gamma   90.00
#
_symmetry.space_group_name_H-M   'P 1'
#
loop_
_entity.id
_entity.type
_entity.pdbx_description
1 polymer ?
#
loop_
_entity_poly.entity_id
_entity_poly.type
_entity_poly.pdbx_seq_one_letter_code
_entity_poly.pdbx_strand_id
1 'polypeptide(L)' 'MPQGLKEEIRERLEGRVQEIGESDLIDKIATEGEATTSEQLLEFLGKVGHPVLEMESII' A
#
# COMPACT_ATOMS: atom_id res chain seq x y z
N MET A 1 -5.69 3.50 1.36
CA MET A 1 -6.66 2.84 2.25
C MET A 1 -6.78 3.65 3.53
N PRO A 2 -7.98 3.90 4.09
CA PRO A 2 -8.10 4.66 5.34
C PRO A 2 -7.34 4.01 6.49
N GLN A 3 -6.81 4.81 7.41
CA GLN A 3 -6.00 4.32 8.54
C GLN A 3 -6.77 3.32 9.41
N GLY A 4 -8.02 3.64 9.76
CA GLY A 4 -8.85 2.75 10.59
C GLY A 4 -9.08 1.39 9.94
N LEU A 5 -9.30 1.36 8.61
CA LEU A 5 -9.42 0.09 7.88
C LEU A 5 -8.08 -0.65 7.86
N LYS A 6 -6.96 0.05 7.61
CA LYS A 6 -5.61 -0.54 7.60
C LYS A 6 -5.29 -1.24 8.91
N GLU A 7 -5.66 -0.66 10.04
CA GLU A 7 -5.45 -1.23 11.37
C GLU A 7 -6.38 -2.44 11.62
N GLU A 8 -7.66 -2.33 11.26
CA GLU A 8 -8.65 -3.41 11.45
C GLU A 8 -8.27 -4.70 10.72
N ILE A 9 -7.78 -4.58 9.48
CA ILE A 9 -7.42 -5.74 8.66
C ILE A 9 -5.92 -6.05 8.65
N ARG A 10 -5.12 -5.35 9.46
CA ARG A 10 -3.65 -5.49 9.48
C ARG A 10 -3.22 -6.94 9.69
N GLU A 11 -3.69 -7.58 10.75
CA GLU A 11 -3.29 -8.96 11.09
C GLU A 11 -3.61 -9.95 9.96
N ARG A 12 -4.77 -9.78 9.32
CA ARG A 12 -5.20 -10.63 8.20
C ARG A 12 -4.37 -10.39 6.94
N LEU A 13 -4.04 -9.13 6.66
CA LEU A 13 -3.18 -8.76 5.55
C LEU A 13 -1.75 -9.23 5.79
N GLU A 14 -1.20 -9.10 6.99
CA GLU A 14 0.17 -9.48 7.36
C GLU A 14 0.44 -10.96 7.01
N GLY A 15 -0.48 -11.85 7.37
CA GLY A 15 -0.38 -13.26 6.98
C GLY A 15 -0.37 -13.46 5.46
N ARG A 16 -1.21 -12.74 4.71
CA ARG A 16 -1.27 -12.84 3.24
C ARG A 16 -0.03 -12.28 2.55
N VAL A 17 0.48 -11.14 3.02
CA VAL A 17 1.65 -10.52 2.42
C VAL A 17 2.91 -11.34 2.72
N GLN A 18 2.97 -11.99 3.88
CA GLN A 18 4.02 -12.96 4.19
C GLN A 18 3.94 -14.21 3.29
N GLU A 19 2.74 -14.75 3.02
CA GLU A 19 2.53 -15.89 2.12
C GLU A 19 3.09 -15.65 0.71
N ILE A 20 2.97 -14.41 0.21
CA ILE A 20 3.46 -14.02 -1.13
C ILE A 20 4.88 -13.45 -1.12
N GLY A 21 5.52 -13.36 0.05
CA GLY A 21 6.90 -12.85 0.20
C GLY A 21 7.05 -11.32 0.19
N GLU A 22 5.94 -10.57 0.29
CA GLU A 22 5.87 -9.10 0.21
C GLU A 22 5.57 -8.49 1.59
N SER A 23 6.27 -8.93 2.63
CA SER A 23 5.99 -8.60 4.03
C SER A 23 5.94 -7.09 4.34
N ASP A 24 6.58 -6.26 3.53
CA ASP A 24 6.64 -4.79 3.69
C ASP A 24 5.51 -4.04 2.94
N LEU A 25 4.68 -4.76 2.17
CA LEU A 25 3.64 -4.17 1.35
C LEU A 25 2.64 -3.34 2.17
N ILE A 26 2.31 -3.78 3.39
CA ILE A 26 1.35 -3.09 4.26
C ILE A 26 1.86 -1.68 4.60
N ASP A 27 3.14 -1.51 4.85
CA ASP A 27 3.71 -0.22 5.21
C ASP A 27 3.79 0.72 3.99
N LYS A 28 3.77 0.16 2.78
CA LYS A 28 3.73 0.92 1.52
C LYS A 28 2.32 1.39 1.13
N ILE A 29 1.26 0.94 1.79
CA ILE A 29 -0.11 1.37 1.46
C ILE A 29 -0.40 2.75 2.07
N ALA A 30 -0.64 3.74 1.20
CA ALA A 30 -0.98 5.11 1.60
C ALA A 30 -2.29 5.20 2.39
N THR A 31 -2.31 6.07 3.39
CA THR A 31 -3.48 6.47 4.18
C THR A 31 -3.89 7.91 3.87
N GLU A 32 -5.03 8.35 4.40
CA GLU A 32 -5.54 9.72 4.28
C GLU A 32 -4.60 10.78 4.89
N GLY A 33 -3.71 10.38 5.80
CA GLY A 33 -2.66 11.25 6.34
C GLY A 33 -1.47 11.44 5.41
N GLU A 34 -1.26 10.52 4.45
CA GLU A 34 -0.12 10.51 3.54
C GLU A 34 -0.49 11.10 2.18
N ALA A 35 -1.67 10.77 1.66
CA ALA A 35 -2.15 11.29 0.39
C ALA A 35 -3.68 11.40 0.37
N THR A 36 -4.18 12.54 -0.10
CA THR A 36 -5.62 12.77 -0.32
C THR A 36 -5.96 13.04 -1.79
N THR A 37 -4.93 13.19 -2.63
CA THR A 37 -5.04 13.44 -4.07
C THR A 37 -4.20 12.43 -4.85
N SER A 38 -4.53 12.21 -6.12
CA SER A 38 -3.80 11.26 -6.97
C SER A 38 -2.33 11.66 -7.18
N GLU A 39 -2.04 12.96 -7.24
CA GLU A 39 -0.67 13.47 -7.41
C GLU A 39 0.19 13.17 -6.18
N GLN A 40 -0.32 13.45 -4.98
CA GLN A 40 0.33 13.10 -3.72
C GLN A 40 0.51 11.59 -3.56
N LEU A 41 -0.49 10.82 -4.01
CA LEU A 41 -0.43 9.37 -3.96
C LEU A 41 0.71 8.85 -4.85
N LEU A 42 0.84 9.34 -6.09
CA LEU A 42 1.92 8.93 -6.98
C LEU A 42 3.29 9.26 -6.41
N GLU A 43 3.46 10.45 -5.82
CA GLU A 43 4.72 10.83 -5.15
C GLU A 43 5.04 9.90 -3.97
N PHE A 44 4.04 9.59 -3.15
CA PHE A 44 4.17 8.67 -2.03
C PHE A 44 4.56 7.26 -2.49
N LEU A 45 3.86 6.71 -3.49
CA LEU A 45 4.12 5.38 -4.05
C LEU A 45 5.55 5.28 -4.60
N GLY A 46 6.05 6.33 -5.26
CA GLY A 46 7.43 6.40 -5.74
C GLY A 46 8.45 6.43 -4.58
N LYS A 47 8.17 7.20 -3.54
CA LYS A 47 9.05 7.31 -2.35
C LYS A 47 9.18 5.98 -1.60
N VAL A 48 8.08 5.23 -1.46
CA VAL A 48 8.06 3.96 -0.72
C VAL A 48 8.37 2.74 -1.60
N GLY A 49 8.57 2.94 -2.90
CA GLY A 49 8.82 1.86 -3.85
C GLY A 49 7.67 0.86 -3.89
N HIS A 50 6.43 1.34 -4.06
CA HIS A 50 5.27 0.48 -4.08
C HIS A 50 5.28 -0.42 -5.33
N PRO A 51 5.12 -1.75 -5.20
CA PRO A 51 5.28 -2.69 -6.30
C PRO A 51 4.32 -2.43 -7.49
N VAL A 52 3.17 -1.81 -7.22
CA VAL A 52 2.19 -1.41 -8.26
C VAL A 52 2.79 -0.61 -9.42
N LEU A 53 3.88 0.13 -9.20
CA LEU A 53 4.52 0.93 -10.25
C LEU A 53 5.18 0.07 -11.34
N GLU A 54 5.57 -1.16 -11.00
CA GLU A 54 6.26 -2.10 -11.89
C GLU A 54 5.35 -3.25 -12.36
N MET A 55 4.11 -3.30 -11.87
CA MET A 55 3.14 -4.32 -12.25
C MET A 55 2.55 -4.05 -13.63
N GLU A 56 2.10 -5.12 -14.29
CA GLU A 56 1.38 -5.00 -15.55
C GLU A 56 0.10 -4.16 -15.35
N SER A 57 -0.18 -3.28 -16.32
CA SER A 57 -1.37 -2.44 -16.30
C SER A 57 -2.63 -3.29 -16.21
N ILE A 58 -3.54 -2.89 -15.33
CA ILE A 58 -4.86 -3.53 -15.17
C ILE A 58 -5.90 -3.04 -16.20
N ILE A 59 -5.51 -2.10 -17.07
CA ILE A 59 -6.34 -1.45 -18.09
C ILE A 59 -6.07 -2.07 -19.45
#